data_AF-A0A0C2MRR6-F1
#
_entry.id   AF-A0A0C2MRR6-F1
#
_cell.length_a   1.000
_cell.length_b   1.000
_cell.length_c   1.000
_cell.angle_alpha   90.00
_cell.angle_beta   90.00
_cell.angle_gamma   90.00
#
_symmetry.space_group_name_H-M   'P 1'
#
loop_
_entity.id
_entity.type
_entity.pdbx_description
1 polymer ?
#
loop_
_entity_poly.entity_id
_entity_poly.type
_entity_poly.pdbx_seq_one_letter_code
_entity_poly.pdbx_strand_id
1 'polypeptide(L)'
;MKILLIYVLVYISQQDDFYKHDVDLKWKQYKSTYSLTFNEEEDRLRKEIFIKNHQYIEEHNAKNSELKLKMNKFGHLRSDEVLTNEVMKRTKITTSHDIRNIGDFPVRKSIDWRTYGVVSPIKNQLDCGSCYAFSGVLLSLTC
;
A
#
# COMPACT_ATOMS: atom_id res chain seq x y z
N MET A 1 -44.32 6.86 -21.61
CA MET A 1 -43.65 6.42 -20.35
C MET A 1 -42.92 5.09 -20.45
N LYS A 2 -43.47 4.02 -21.06
CA LYS A 2 -42.78 2.70 -21.14
C LYS A 2 -41.47 2.68 -21.96
N ILE A 3 -41.41 3.42 -23.07
CA ILE A 3 -40.21 3.48 -23.94
C ILE A 3 -39.02 4.14 -23.22
N LEU A 4 -39.27 5.22 -22.46
CA LEU A 4 -38.24 5.89 -21.65
C LEU A 4 -37.71 4.97 -20.54
N LEU A 5 -38.59 4.19 -19.90
CA LEU A 5 -38.18 3.21 -18.90
C LEU A 5 -37.29 2.11 -19.50
N ILE A 6 -37.63 1.60 -20.69
CA ILE A 6 -36.79 0.62 -21.39
C ILE A 6 -35.42 1.21 -21.72
N TYR A 7 -35.36 2.46 -22.19
CA TYR A 7 -34.09 3.11 -22.53
C TYR A 7 -33.20 3.31 -21.30
N VAL A 8 -33.78 3.71 -20.17
CA VAL A 8 -33.08 3.85 -18.89
C VAL A 8 -32.55 2.50 -18.40
N LEU A 9 -33.35 1.43 -18.48
CA LEU A 9 -32.92 0.10 -18.06
C LEU A 9 -31.79 -0.44 -18.95
N VAL A 10 -31.87 -0.26 -20.27
CA VAL A 10 -30.79 -0.64 -21.21
C VAL A 10 -29.51 0.15 -20.94
N TYR A 11 -29.63 1.44 -20.63
CA TYR A 11 -28.48 2.28 -20.29
C TYR A 11 -27.81 1.81 -18.99
N ILE A 12 -28.60 1.52 -17.95
CA ILE A 12 -28.07 1.02 -16.66
C ILE A 12 -27.38 -0.34 -16.85
N SER A 13 -27.96 -1.28 -17.61
CA SER A 13 -27.32 -2.58 -17.86
C SER A 13 -26.00 -2.45 -18.61
N GLN A 14 -25.94 -1.57 -19.62
CA GLN A 14 -24.70 -1.33 -20.37
C GLN A 14 -23.60 -0.73 -19.49
N GLN A 15 -23.98 0.18 -18.58
CA GLN A 15 -23.03 0.80 -17.66
C GLN A 15 -22.48 -0.20 -16.64
N ASP A 16 -23.31 -1.12 -16.14
CA ASP A 16 -22.89 -2.19 -15.23
C ASP A 16 -21.91 -3.16 -15.93
N ASP A 17 -22.22 -3.58 -17.16
CA ASP A 17 -21.34 -4.44 -17.96
C ASP A 17 -19.97 -3.79 -18.23
N PHE A 18 -19.96 -2.49 -18.57
CA PHE A 18 -18.72 -1.74 -18.79
C PHE A 18 -17.90 -1.62 -17.50
N TYR A 19 -18.53 -1.29 -16.37
CA TYR A 19 -17.85 -1.19 -15.07
C TYR A 19 -17.24 -2.53 -14.67
N LYS A 20 -17.99 -3.63 -14.82
CA LYS A 20 -17.51 -4.98 -14.54
C LYS A 20 -16.31 -5.34 -15.42
N HIS A 21 -16.34 -4.99 -16.70
CA HIS A 21 -15.22 -5.23 -17.61
C HIS A 21 -13.96 -4.45 -17.24
N ASP A 22 -14.08 -3.16 -16.89
CA ASP A 22 -12.95 -2.32 -16.45
C ASP A 22 -12.29 -2.88 -15.19
N VAL A 23 -13.10 -3.27 -14.20
CA VAL A 23 -12.62 -3.88 -12.95
C VAL A 23 -11.91 -5.20 -13.22
N ASP A 24 -12.43 -6.04 -14.11
CA ASP A 24 -11.81 -7.31 -14.48
C ASP A 24 -10.44 -7.12 -15.14
N LEU A 25 -10.33 -6.12 -16.02
CA LEU A 25 -9.08 -5.78 -16.67
C LEU A 25 -8.04 -5.28 -15.67
N LYS A 26 -8.43 -4.35 -14.78
CA LYS A 26 -7.57 -3.84 -13.70
C LYS A 26 -7.11 -4.95 -12.76
N TRP A 27 -8.00 -5.86 -12.38
CA TRP A 27 -7.66 -7.00 -11.52
C TRP A 27 -6.64 -7.92 -12.20
N LYS A 28 -6.82 -8.24 -13.49
CA LYS A 28 -5.86 -9.05 -14.26
C LYS A 28 -4.49 -8.39 -14.36
N GLN A 29 -4.44 -7.09 -14.68
CA GLN A 29 -3.20 -6.32 -14.73
C GLN A 29 -2.50 -6.28 -13.37
N TYR A 30 -3.25 -6.06 -12.30
CA TYR A 30 -2.73 -6.06 -10.93
C TYR A 30 -2.11 -7.41 -10.58
N LYS A 31 -2.82 -8.53 -10.82
CA LYS A 31 -2.28 -9.88 -10.60
C LYS A 31 -1.01 -10.13 -11.41
N SER A 32 -0.99 -9.72 -12.67
CA SER A 32 0.21 -9.85 -13.52
C SER A 32 1.38 -9.03 -12.99
N THR A 33 1.14 -7.81 -12.51
CA THR A 33 2.18 -6.91 -11.99
C THR A 33 2.86 -7.49 -10.76
N TYR A 34 2.09 -8.13 -9.88
CA TYR A 34 2.58 -8.69 -8.61
C TYR A 34 2.73 -10.21 -8.62
N SER A 35 2.63 -10.85 -9.79
CA SER A 35 2.75 -12.30 -9.97
C SER A 35 1.84 -13.12 -9.03
N LEU A 36 0.58 -12.68 -8.88
CA LEU A 36 -0.38 -13.28 -7.95
C LEU A 36 -1.18 -14.39 -8.62
N THR A 37 -1.33 -15.51 -7.91
CA THR A 37 -2.13 -16.66 -8.33
C THR A 37 -2.98 -17.13 -7.15
N PHE A 38 -4.27 -17.34 -7.38
CA PHE A 38 -5.25 -17.78 -6.38
C PHE A 38 -6.12 -18.89 -6.95
N ASN A 39 -6.69 -19.74 -6.09
CA ASN A 39 -7.80 -20.61 -6.49
C ASN A 39 -9.08 -19.78 -6.72
N GLU A 40 -10.12 -20.38 -7.29
CA GLU A 40 -11.33 -19.65 -7.68
C GLU A 40 -12.03 -18.92 -6.52
N GLU A 41 -12.17 -19.59 -5.37
CA GLU A 41 -12.82 -19.02 -4.19
C GLU A 41 -12.01 -17.84 -3.63
N GLU A 42 -10.70 -18.01 -3.49
CA GLU A 42 -9.81 -16.97 -3.02
C GLU A 42 -9.71 -15.82 -4.02
N ASP A 43 -9.66 -16.07 -5.34
CA ASP A 43 -9.60 -15.02 -6.35
C ASP A 43 -10.81 -14.09 -6.25
N ARG A 44 -12.00 -14.65 -6.02
CA ARG A 44 -13.23 -13.87 -5.80
C ARG A 44 -13.10 -12.97 -4.57
N LEU A 45 -12.67 -13.54 -3.44
CA LEU A 45 -12.47 -12.79 -2.19
C LEU A 45 -11.41 -11.68 -2.35
N ARG A 46 -10.25 -11.99 -2.92
CA ARG A 46 -9.15 -11.05 -3.12
C ARG A 46 -9.53 -9.92 -4.08
N LYS A 47 -10.32 -10.22 -5.10
CA LYS A 47 -10.86 -9.23 -6.02
C LYS A 47 -11.85 -8.29 -5.34
N GLU A 48 -12.72 -8.78 -4.48
CA GLU A 48 -13.63 -7.92 -3.70
C GLU A 48 -12.85 -6.95 -2.79
N ILE A 49 -11.79 -7.43 -2.14
CA ILE A 49 -10.91 -6.59 -1.33
C ILE A 49 -10.19 -5.55 -2.20
N PHE A 50 -9.67 -5.97 -3.35
CA PHE A 50 -9.04 -5.08 -4.33
C PHE A 50 -9.96 -3.95 -4.79
N ILE A 51 -11.22 -4.25 -5.09
CA ILE A 51 -12.23 -3.25 -5.49
C ILE A 51 -12.44 -2.23 -4.38
N LYS A 52 -12.62 -2.70 -3.13
CA LYS A 52 -12.79 -1.82 -1.96
C LYS A 52 -11.58 -0.91 -1.75
N ASN A 53 -10.37 -1.47 -1.84
CA ASN A 53 -9.14 -0.70 -1.72
C ASN A 53 -8.95 0.30 -2.86
N HIS A 54 -9.34 -0.05 -4.09
CA HIS A 54 -9.32 0.87 -5.22
C HIS A 54 -10.28 2.04 -5.00
N GLN A 55 -11.51 1.78 -4.55
CA GLN A 55 -12.48 2.82 -4.22
C GLN A 55 -11.94 3.76 -3.13
N TYR A 56 -11.36 3.20 -2.06
CA TYR A 56 -10.72 3.98 -1.00
C TYR A 56 -9.60 4.91 -1.53
N ILE A 57 -8.77 4.42 -2.45
CA ILE A 57 -7.70 5.21 -3.08
C ILE A 57 -8.28 6.38 -3.88
N GLU A 58 -9.29 6.14 -4.71
CA GLU A 58 -9.94 7.18 -5.52
C GLU A 58 -10.58 8.25 -4.63
N GLU A 59 -11.34 7.85 -3.62
CA GLU A 59 -11.98 8.75 -2.67
C GLU A 59 -10.97 9.58 -1.87
N HIS A 60 -9.86 8.97 -1.44
CA HIS A 60 -8.79 9.69 -0.75
C HIS A 60 -8.14 10.73 -1.67
N ASN A 61 -7.81 10.33 -2.91
CA ASN A 61 -7.10 11.18 -3.85
C ASN A 61 -7.95 12.37 -4.32
N ALA A 62 -9.27 12.21 -4.36
CA ALA A 62 -10.23 13.27 -4.69
C ALA A 62 -10.30 14.39 -3.63
N LYS A 63 -9.91 14.13 -2.37
CA LYS A 63 -10.01 15.10 -1.26
C LYS A 63 -8.93 16.20 -1.25
N ASN A 64 -8.22 16.43 -2.35
CA ASN A 64 -7.10 17.40 -2.43
C ASN A 64 -6.05 17.26 -1.30
N SER A 65 -5.86 16.05 -0.80
CA SER A 65 -4.77 15.71 0.14
C SER A 65 -3.41 15.88 -0.54
N GLU A 66 -2.42 16.41 0.20
CA GLU A 66 -1.01 16.43 -0.21
C GLU A 66 -0.44 15.01 -0.32
N LEU A 67 -0.99 14.06 0.44
CA LEU A 67 -0.71 12.64 0.30
C LEU A 67 -1.61 12.04 -0.79
N LYS A 68 -0.99 11.39 -1.78
CA LYS A 68 -1.70 10.58 -2.77
C LYS A 68 -1.45 9.10 -2.53
N LEU A 69 -2.52 8.32 -2.59
CA LEU A 69 -2.47 6.86 -2.50
C LEU A 69 -2.39 6.26 -3.90
N LYS A 70 -1.75 5.09 -3.98
CA LYS A 70 -1.67 4.29 -5.20
C LYS A 70 -1.81 2.82 -4.85
N MET A 71 -2.45 2.06 -5.75
CA MET A 71 -2.54 0.62 -5.63
C MET A 71 -1.14 -0.02 -5.64
N ASN A 72 -0.79 -0.73 -4.56
CA ASN A 72 0.53 -1.35 -4.36
C ASN A 72 0.39 -2.88 -4.13
N LYS A 73 1.48 -3.59 -3.81
CA LYS A 73 1.49 -5.06 -3.62
C LYS A 73 0.46 -5.58 -2.59
N PHE A 74 -0.02 -4.72 -1.68
CA PHE A 74 -0.98 -5.04 -0.63
C PHE A 74 -2.43 -4.81 -1.04
N GLY A 75 -2.70 -4.41 -2.28
CA GLY A 75 -4.02 -4.03 -2.76
C GLY A 75 -5.12 -5.09 -2.59
N HIS A 76 -4.73 -6.36 -2.56
CA HIS A 76 -5.60 -7.52 -2.40
C HIS A 76 -5.80 -7.99 -0.94
N LEU A 77 -5.16 -7.31 0.02
CA LEU A 77 -5.19 -7.65 1.44
C LEU A 77 -6.03 -6.65 2.23
N ARG A 78 -6.65 -7.14 3.29
CA ARG A 78 -7.26 -6.29 4.32
C ARG A 78 -6.18 -5.76 5.27
N SER A 79 -6.48 -4.68 5.97
CA SER A 79 -5.56 -4.07 6.93
C SER A 79 -5.09 -5.03 8.03
N ASP A 80 -5.96 -5.93 8.52
CA ASP A 80 -5.62 -6.96 9.49
C ASP A 80 -4.65 -8.02 8.94
N GLU A 81 -4.80 -8.37 7.66
CA GLU A 81 -3.94 -9.35 6.98
C GLU A 81 -2.52 -8.79 6.80
N VAL A 82 -2.41 -7.52 6.41
CA VAL A 82 -1.11 -6.84 6.29
C VAL A 82 -0.38 -6.82 7.64
N LEU A 83 -1.09 -6.46 8.72
CA LEU A 83 -0.49 -6.40 10.06
C LEU A 83 -0.05 -7.78 10.57
N THR A 84 -0.78 -8.83 10.22
CA THR A 84 -0.47 -10.20 10.67
C THR A 84 0.75 -10.77 9.96
N ASN A 85 0.93 -10.46 8.68
CA ASN A 85 1.96 -11.08 7.85
C ASN A 85 3.27 -10.27 7.78
N GLU A 86 3.20 -8.95 7.89
CA GLU A 86 4.34 -8.06 7.55
C GLU A 86 4.87 -7.25 8.74
N VAL A 87 4.14 -7.20 9.87
CA VAL A 87 4.47 -6.33 11.01
C VAL A 87 4.72 -7.14 12.27
N MET A 88 5.86 -6.88 12.92
CA MET A 88 6.16 -7.44 14.25
C MET A 88 5.18 -6.86 15.28
N LYS A 89 4.60 -7.71 16.14
CA LYS A 89 3.91 -7.26 17.35
C LYS A 89 4.93 -6.54 18.24
N ARG A 90 4.80 -5.21 18.37
CA ARG A 90 5.69 -4.39 19.22
C ARG A 90 5.62 -4.86 20.67
N THR A 91 6.73 -5.36 21.18
CA THR A 91 6.94 -5.48 22.63
C THR A 91 7.24 -4.09 23.17
N LYS A 92 6.52 -3.64 24.21
CA LYS A 92 6.84 -2.37 24.88
C LYS A 92 8.25 -2.45 25.47
N ILE A 93 9.19 -1.72 24.89
CA ILE A 93 10.50 -1.47 25.50
C ILE A 93 10.31 -0.28 26.46
N THR A 94 10.51 -0.52 27.76
CA THR A 94 10.31 0.48 28.83
C THR A 94 11.60 1.19 29.24
N THR A 95 12.73 0.91 28.59
CA THR A 95 14.02 1.49 28.93
C THR A 95 14.29 2.76 28.11
N SER A 96 14.18 3.92 28.75
CA SER A 96 14.71 5.17 28.21
C SER A 96 16.23 5.15 28.32
N HIS A 97 16.92 5.22 27.18
CA HIS A 97 18.34 5.58 27.20
C HIS A 97 18.45 7.10 27.35
N ASP A 98 19.34 7.54 28.23
CA ASP A 98 19.62 8.95 28.47
C ASP A 98 20.13 9.60 27.17
N ILE A 99 19.40 10.60 26.67
CA ILE A 99 19.75 11.30 25.45
C ILE A 99 20.89 12.24 25.82
N ARG A 100 22.11 11.90 25.39
CA ARG A 100 23.30 12.76 25.59
C ARG A 100 22.97 14.19 25.19
N ASN A 101 23.33 15.16 26.05
CA ASN A 101 23.23 16.60 25.79
C ASN A 101 23.74 16.92 24.38
N ILE A 102 22.80 17.15 23.45
CA ILE A 102 23.11 17.63 22.11
C ILE A 102 23.39 19.13 22.30
N GLY A 103 24.65 19.55 22.20
CA GLY A 103 25.03 20.96 22.30
C GLY A 103 24.39 21.82 21.20
N ASP A 104 24.66 23.13 21.22
CA ASP A 104 24.20 24.06 20.18
C ASP A 104 24.91 23.79 18.85
N PHE A 105 24.30 22.91 18.04
CA PHE A 105 24.73 22.66 16.66
C PHE A 105 23.83 23.43 15.69
N PRO A 106 24.41 24.10 14.68
CA PRO A 106 23.61 24.74 13.64
C PRO A 106 22.85 23.67 12.84
N VAL A 107 21.54 23.60 13.05
CA VAL A 107 20.65 22.68 12.34
C VAL A 107 20.36 23.23 10.94
N ARG A 108 20.63 22.43 9.90
CA ARG A 108 20.27 22.77 8.52
C ARG A 108 18.75 22.68 8.33
N LYS A 109 18.17 23.52 7.46
CA LYS A 109 16.75 23.49 7.11
C LYS A 109 16.29 22.17 6.47
N SER A 110 17.20 21.48 5.77
CA SER A 110 16.96 20.18 5.15
C SER A 110 18.27 19.41 4.97
N ILE A 111 18.21 18.09 5.14
CA ILE A 111 19.32 17.15 4.90
C ILE A 111 18.75 15.92 4.21
N ASP A 112 19.38 15.49 3.12
CA ASP A 112 19.08 14.23 2.44
C ASP A 112 20.34 13.36 2.38
N TRP A 113 20.42 12.33 3.23
CA TRP A 113 21.59 11.45 3.30
C TRP A 113 21.82 10.64 2.01
N ARG A 114 20.79 10.47 1.17
CA ARG A 114 20.91 9.74 -0.09
C ARG A 114 21.88 10.42 -1.06
N THR A 115 21.99 11.75 -1.01
CA THR A 115 22.90 12.51 -1.88
C THR A 115 24.37 12.33 -1.52
N TYR A 116 24.65 11.74 -0.36
CA TYR A 116 26.01 11.49 0.14
C TYR A 116 26.49 10.06 -0.11
N GLY A 117 25.66 9.20 -0.72
CA GLY A 117 26.03 7.81 -1.03
C GLY A 117 26.11 6.89 0.18
N VAL A 118 25.67 7.33 1.36
CA VAL A 118 25.71 6.56 2.62
C VAL A 118 24.44 5.73 2.87
N VAL A 119 23.45 5.83 1.99
CA VAL A 119 22.18 5.09 2.09
C VAL A 119 22.20 3.92 1.11
N SER A 120 22.06 2.69 1.63
CA SER A 120 22.00 1.50 0.79
C SER A 120 20.73 1.46 -0.09
N PRO A 121 20.72 0.70 -1.20
CA PRO A 121 19.51 0.49 -2.00
C PRO A 121 18.35 -0.09 -1.19
N ILE A 122 17.11 0.19 -1.63
CA ILE A 122 15.90 -0.34 -1.02
C ILE A 122 15.89 -1.87 -1.12
N LYS A 123 15.54 -2.54 -0.03
CA LYS A 123 15.40 -3.99 0.06
C LYS A 123 13.95 -4.39 0.39
N ASN A 124 13.62 -5.68 0.25
CA ASN A 124 12.30 -6.24 0.57
C ASN A 124 12.43 -7.27 1.70
N GLN A 125 11.66 -7.07 2.79
CA GLN A 125 11.63 -7.97 3.94
C GLN A 125 10.79 -9.24 3.70
N LEU A 126 10.01 -9.28 2.62
CA LEU A 126 9.07 -10.35 2.29
C LEU A 126 8.07 -10.57 3.44
N ASP A 127 7.49 -11.77 3.56
CA ASP A 127 6.48 -12.11 4.56
C ASP A 127 7.08 -12.38 5.95
N CYS A 128 8.15 -11.66 6.30
CA CYS A 128 8.83 -11.76 7.58
C CYS A 128 8.76 -10.42 8.29
N GLY A 129 8.28 -10.39 9.53
CA GLY A 129 8.28 -9.21 10.42
C GLY A 129 9.68 -8.78 10.88
N SER A 130 10.64 -8.71 9.96
CA SER A 130 12.08 -8.49 10.19
C SER A 130 12.51 -7.03 9.99
N CYS A 131 11.58 -6.09 9.83
CA CYS A 131 11.86 -4.67 9.63
C CYS A 131 12.84 -4.04 10.65
N TYR A 132 12.89 -4.57 11.88
CA TYR A 132 13.85 -4.17 12.91
C TYR A 132 15.30 -4.48 12.51
N ALA A 133 15.55 -5.63 11.88
CA ALA A 133 16.88 -6.03 11.42
C ALA A 133 17.33 -5.14 10.26
N PHE A 134 16.43 -4.83 9.32
CA PHE A 134 16.71 -3.89 8.23
C PHE A 134 17.04 -2.49 8.77
N SER A 135 16.32 -2.03 9.80
CA SER A 135 16.59 -0.76 10.47
C SER A 135 17.98 -0.74 11.13
N GLY A 136 18.40 -1.84 11.77
CA GLY A 136 19.72 -1.94 12.41
C GLY A 136 20.87 -2.02 11.40
N VAL A 137 20.71 -2.80 10.33
CA VAL A 137 21.76 -2.98 9.30
C VAL A 137 22.01 -1.68 8.53
N LEU A 138 20.99 -0.86 8.29
CA LEU A 138 21.13 0.46 7.66
C LEU A 138 22.02 1.43 8.46
N LEU A 139 22.14 1.22 9.78
CA LEU A 139 23.00 2.04 10.67
C LEU A 139 24.45 1.52 10.75
N SER A 140 24.77 0.40 10.10
CA SER A 140 26.03 -0.32 10.31
C SER A 140 27.09 -0.07 9.23
N LEU A 141 26.89 0.88 8.31
CA LEU A 141 27.83 1.14 7.22
C LEU A 141 28.77 2.31 7.52
N THR A 142 30.06 1.96 7.49
CA THR A 142 31.32 2.73 7.59
C THR A 142 31.73 3.25 8.97
N CYS A 143 32.38 2.36 9.73
CA CYS A 143 33.71 2.66 10.29
C CYS A 143 34.73 1.91 9.43
#